data_AF-A0A1Q5G112-F1
#
_entry.id   AF-A0A1Q5G112-F1
#
_cell.length_a   1.000
_cell.length_b   1.000
_cell.length_c   1.000
_cell.angle_alpha   90.00
_cell.angle_beta   90.00
_cell.angle_gamma   90.00
#
_symmetry.space_group_name_H-M   'P 1'
#
loop_
_entity.id
_entity.type
_entity.pdbx_description
1 polymer ?
#
loop_
_entity_poly.entity_id
_entity_poly.type
_entity_poly.pdbx_seq_one_letter_code
_entity_poly.pdbx_strand_id
1 'polypeptide(L)'
;MLWGLGWGGIPTLLQTAVGDAGGESADAAQAMLVTLWNAAMAAGGLFGGLLLDTLGSTSLPWTVLLLLLPVIAVVLYARDAGFPARRVSGSR
;
A
#
# COMPACT_ATOMS: atom_id res chain seq x y z
N MET A 1 14.72 -12.04 -6.39
CA MET A 1 14.97 -11.03 -5.34
C MET A 1 13.85 -10.02 -5.19
N LEU A 2 13.37 -9.38 -6.28
CA LEU A 2 12.28 -8.39 -6.23
C LEU A 2 10.99 -8.89 -5.53
N TRP A 3 10.65 -10.16 -5.72
CA TRP A 3 9.49 -10.79 -5.06
C TRP A 3 9.60 -10.81 -3.52
N GLY A 4 10.78 -11.15 -2.98
CA GLY A 4 11.01 -11.19 -1.53
C GLY A 4 11.00 -9.81 -0.89
N LEU A 5 11.48 -8.78 -1.61
CA LEU A 5 11.37 -7.39 -1.17
C LEU A 5 9.90 -6.93 -1.15
N GLY A 6 9.12 -7.30 -2.17
CA GLY A 6 7.71 -6.97 -2.25
C GLY A 6 6.87 -7.61 -1.15
N TRP A 7 7.06 -8.90 -0.89
CA TRP A 7 6.23 -9.65 0.07
C TRP A 7 6.74 -9.59 1.51
N GLY A 8 8.06 -9.46 1.72
CA GLY A 8 8.66 -9.40 3.06
C GLY A 8 9.00 -7.98 3.50
N GLY A 9 9.57 -7.16 2.61
CA GLY A 9 10.07 -5.83 2.96
C GLY A 9 8.99 -4.76 3.03
N ILE A 10 8.09 -4.69 2.03
CA ILE A 10 7.06 -3.65 1.96
C ILE A 10 6.10 -3.67 3.15
N PRO A 11 5.54 -4.82 3.58
CA PRO A 11 4.59 -4.83 4.70
C PRO A 11 5.23 -4.34 6.00
N THR A 12 6.48 -4.73 6.26
CA THR A 12 7.21 -4.29 7.46
C THR A 12 7.48 -2.79 7.41
N LEU A 13 7.93 -2.25 6.27
CA LEU A 13 8.13 -0.80 6.11
C LEU A 13 6.82 -0.01 6.29
N LEU A 14 5.72 -0.52 5.74
CA LEU A 14 4.41 0.12 5.84
C LEU A 14 3.85 0.06 7.26
N GLN A 15 4.05 -1.06 7.96
CA GLN A 15 3.70 -1.21 9.38
C GLN A 15 4.49 -0.24 10.26
N THR A 16 5.79 -0.06 10.03
CA THR A 16 6.58 0.94 10.76
C THR A 16 6.09 2.36 10.45
N ALA A 17 5.93 2.70 9.18
CA ALA A 17 5.54 4.04 8.77
C ALA A 17 4.14 4.44 9.29
N VAL A 18 3.16 3.52 9.28
CA VAL A 18 1.81 3.83 9.79
C VAL A 18 1.79 3.95 11.31
N GLY A 19 2.64 3.21 12.02
CA GLY A 19 2.81 3.34 13.46
C GLY A 19 3.40 4.70 13.83
N ASP A 20 4.46 5.11 13.13
CA ASP A 20 5.12 6.41 13.31
C ASP A 20 4.16 7.57 12.96
N ALA A 21 3.41 7.46 11.86
CA ALA A 21 2.44 8.46 11.45
C ALA A 21 1.20 8.53 12.36
N GLY A 22 0.84 7.41 12.99
CA GLY A 22 -0.33 7.30 13.88
C GLY A 22 -0.11 7.91 15.27
N GLY A 23 1.13 8.04 15.74
CA GLY A 23 1.46 8.66 17.04
C GLY A 23 0.64 8.07 18.20
N GLU A 24 -0.09 8.91 18.94
CA GLU A 24 -0.99 8.48 20.04
C GLU A 24 -2.13 7.55 19.57
N SER A 25 -2.42 7.52 18.27
CA SER A 25 -3.46 6.69 17.64
C SER A 25 -2.87 5.51 16.83
N ALA A 26 -1.66 5.07 17.14
CA ALA A 26 -0.97 3.99 16.40
C ALA A 26 -1.80 2.71 16.29
N ASP A 27 -2.49 2.28 17.35
CA ASP A 27 -3.33 1.06 17.32
C ASP A 27 -4.48 1.16 16.32
N ALA A 28 -5.13 2.33 16.24
CA ALA A 28 -6.18 2.58 15.28
C ALA A 28 -5.63 2.61 13.84
N ALA A 29 -4.46 3.22 13.63
CA ALA A 29 -3.81 3.29 12.33
C ALA A 29 -3.37 1.89 11.83
N GLN A 30 -2.85 1.05 12.72
CA GLN A 30 -2.54 -0.36 12.43
C GLN A 30 -3.80 -1.16 12.09
N ALA A 31 -4.89 -0.99 12.85
CA ALA A 31 -6.15 -1.66 12.57
C ALA A 31 -6.68 -1.28 11.17
N MET A 32 -6.64 0.01 10.82
CA MET A 32 -6.99 0.48 9.48
C MET A 32 -6.09 -0.12 8.40
N LEU A 33 -4.78 -0.21 8.64
CA LEU A 33 -3.84 -0.82 7.69
C LEU A 33 -4.21 -2.27 7.40
N VAL A 34 -4.48 -3.07 8.45
CA VAL A 34 -4.87 -4.49 8.31
C VAL A 34 -6.21 -4.61 7.60
N THR A 35 -7.20 -3.78 7.94
CA THR A 35 -8.50 -3.78 7.26
C THR A 35 -8.35 -3.44 5.78
N LEU A 36 -7.61 -2.38 5.46
CA LEU A 36 -7.38 -1.96 4.08
C LEU A 36 -6.63 -3.02 3.28
N TRP A 37 -5.66 -3.68 3.90
CA TRP A 37 -4.93 -4.79 3.29
C TRP A 37 -5.86 -5.94 2.91
N ASN A 38 -6.72 -6.37 3.84
CA ASN A 38 -7.69 -7.43 3.58
C ASN A 38 -8.70 -7.03 2.49
N ALA A 39 -9.19 -5.80 2.54
CA ALA A 39 -10.10 -5.28 1.52
C ALA A 39 -9.45 -5.23 0.13
N ALA A 40 -8.19 -4.80 0.04
CA ALA A 40 -7.44 -4.76 -1.21
C ALA A 40 -7.21 -6.16 -1.79
N MET A 41 -6.89 -7.15 -0.94
CA MET A 41 -6.76 -8.54 -1.37
C MET A 41 -8.08 -9.12 -1.89
N ALA A 42 -9.19 -8.87 -1.19
CA ALA A 42 -10.52 -9.32 -1.61
C ALA A 42 -10.96 -8.66 -2.93
N ALA A 43 -10.80 -7.33 -3.05
CA ALA A 43 -11.09 -6.59 -4.26
C ALA A 43 -10.21 -7.06 -5.43
N GLY A 44 -8.91 -7.24 -5.21
CA GLY A 44 -7.97 -7.73 -6.21
C GLY A 44 -8.34 -9.11 -6.74
N GLY A 45 -8.75 -10.03 -5.85
CA GLY A 45 -9.25 -11.35 -6.23
C GLY A 45 -10.55 -11.29 -7.04
N LEU A 46 -11.50 -10.46 -6.62
CA LEU A 46 -12.79 -10.29 -7.32
C LEU A 46 -12.61 -9.68 -8.72
N PHE A 47 -11.97 -8.51 -8.79
CA PHE A 47 -11.76 -7.82 -10.07
C PHE A 47 -10.80 -8.57 -10.98
N GLY A 48 -9.76 -9.19 -10.43
CA GLY A 48 -8.83 -10.03 -11.19
C GLY A 48 -9.50 -11.28 -11.74
N GLY A 49 -10.39 -11.92 -10.97
CA GLY A 49 -11.18 -13.07 -11.41
C GLY A 49 -12.16 -12.71 -12.52
N LEU A 50 -12.93 -11.63 -12.34
CA LEU A 50 -13.86 -11.12 -13.36
C LEU A 50 -13.15 -10.74 -14.66
N LEU A 51 -11.99 -10.10 -14.54
CA LEU A 51 -11.18 -9.74 -15.69
C LEU A 51 -10.66 -10.99 -16.42
N LEU A 52 -10.19 -11.98 -15.67
CA LEU A 52 -9.69 -13.23 -16.24
C LEU A 52 -10.80 -14.01 -16.96
N ASP A 53 -12.00 -14.03 -16.40
CA ASP A 53 -13.18 -14.69 -16.98
C ASP A 53 -13.64 -14.00 -18.28
N THR A 54 -13.57 -12.67 -18.36
CA THR A 54 -14.07 -11.90 -19.50
C THR A 54 -13.06 -11.69 -20.62
N LEU A 55 -11.80 -11.39 -20.29
CA LEU A 55 -10.77 -10.95 -21.25
C LEU A 55 -9.57 -11.91 -21.31
N GLY A 56 -9.57 -12.99 -20.53
CA GLY A 56 -8.49 -13.97 -20.50
C GLY A 56 -7.19 -13.44 -19.89
N SER A 57 -6.16 -14.31 -19.85
CA SER A 57 -4.92 -14.05 -19.11
C SER A 57 -4.05 -12.92 -19.69
N THR A 58 -4.22 -12.57 -20.96
CA THR A 58 -3.46 -11.53 -21.66
C THR A 58 -3.81 -10.11 -21.18
N SER A 59 -4.95 -9.95 -20.50
CA SER A 59 -5.43 -8.66 -19.97
C SER A 59 -4.81 -8.26 -18.63
N LEU A 60 -4.26 -9.23 -17.88
CA LEU A 60 -3.68 -9.01 -16.55
C LEU A 60 -2.50 -8.03 -16.53
N PRO A 61 -1.49 -8.12 -17.44
CA PRO A 61 -0.37 -7.20 -17.42
C PRO A 61 -0.80 -5.74 -17.63
N TRP A 62 -1.74 -5.52 -18.55
CA TRP A 62 -2.27 -4.18 -18.85
C TRP A 62 -3.09 -3.61 -17.70
N THR A 63 -3.89 -4.45 -17.05
CA THR A 63 -4.70 -4.01 -15.91
C THR A 63 -3.84 -3.64 -14.71
N VAL A 64 -2.77 -4.40 -14.44
CA VAL A 64 -1.79 -4.04 -13.40
C VAL A 64 -1.13 -2.69 -13.71
N LEU A 65 -0.77 -2.43 -14.97
CA LEU A 65 -0.22 -1.13 -15.39
C LEU A 65 -1.23 0.01 -15.18
N LEU A 66 -2.50 -0.20 -15.48
CA LEU A 66 -3.55 0.80 -15.23
C LEU A 66 -3.78 1.02 -13.73
N LEU A 67 -3.76 -0.04 -12.92
CA LEU A 67 -3.87 0.04 -11.45
C LEU A 67 -2.66 0.71 -10.79
N LEU A 68 -1.49 0.69 -11.43
CA LEU A 68 -0.31 1.41 -10.94
C LEU A 68 -0.49 2.93 -11.00
N LEU A 69 -1.28 3.47 -11.93
CA LEU A 69 -1.51 4.91 -12.05
C LEU A 69 -2.11 5.55 -10.79
N PRO A 70 -3.24 5.05 -10.24
CA PRO A 70 -3.77 5.59 -8.98
C PRO A 70 -2.84 5.34 -7.79
N VAL A 71 -2.10 4.23 -7.76
CA VAL A 71 -1.10 3.97 -6.71
C VAL A 71 -0.01 5.05 -6.73
N ILE A 72 0.54 5.35 -7.91
CA ILE A 72 1.55 6.40 -8.07
C ILE A 72 0.97 7.77 -7.67
N ALA A 73 -0.25 8.09 -8.08
CA ALA A 73 -0.91 9.34 -7.71
C ALA A 73 -1.06 9.48 -6.18
N VAL A 74 -1.51 8.41 -5.50
CA VAL A 74 -1.63 8.38 -4.04
C VAL A 74 -0.27 8.53 -3.38
N VAL A 75 0.75 7.81 -3.83
CA VAL A 75 2.11 7.90 -3.29
C VAL A 75 2.67 9.31 -3.44
N LEU A 76 2.51 9.93 -4.62
CA LEU A 76 2.99 11.29 -4.86
C LEU A 76 2.28 12.33 -4.01
N TYR A 77 0.97 12.17 -3.79
CA TYR A 77 0.18 13.09 -2.96
C TYR A 77 0.46 12.90 -1.47
N ALA A 78 0.57 11.65 -1.01
CA ALA A 78 0.75 11.30 0.39
C ALA A 78 2.21 11.40 0.85
N ARG A 79 3.19 11.57 -0.05
CA ARG A 79 4.62 11.64 0.33
C ARG A 79 4.90 12.72 1.37
N ASP A 80 4.21 13.85 1.29
CA ASP A 80 4.40 15.00 2.19
C ASP A 80 3.77 14.75 3.58
N ALA A 81 2.76 13.86 3.66
CA ALA A 81 2.09 13.47 4.89
C ALA A 81 2.72 12.24 5.57
N GLY A 82 3.22 11.27 4.79
CA GLY A 82 3.81 10.03 5.28
C GLY A 82 5.32 10.08 5.53
N PHE A 83 6.04 11.02 4.91
CA PHE A 83 7.49 11.21 5.09
C PHE A 83 7.86 12.69 5.32
N PRO A 84 7.44 13.30 6.46
CA PRO A 84 7.85 14.65 6.77
C PRO A 84 9.39 14.75 6.87
N ALA A 85 9.99 15.65 6.09
CA ALA A 85 11.45 15.85 6.00
C ALA A 85 12.12 16.26 7.33
N ARG A 86 11.33 16.60 8.35
CA ARG A 86 11.82 16.96 9.67
C ARG A 86 11.81 15.74 10.59
N ARG A 87 12.95 15.05 10.66
CA ARG A 87 13.38 14.56 11.97
C ARG A 87 13.63 15.81 12.81
N VAL A 88 12.73 16.08 13.75
CA VAL A 88 13.01 17.06 14.80
C VAL A 88 14.17 16.47 15.61
N SER A 89 15.38 16.85 15.20
CA SER A 89 16.48 17.05 16.13
C SER A 89 16.00 18.11 17.12
N GLY A 90 15.55 17.66 18.28
CA GLY A 90 15.02 18.50 19.35
C GLY A 90 15.29 17.84 20.67
N SER A 91 16.47 18.14 21.20
CA SER A 91 16.95 17.85 22.55
C SER A 91 15.89 18.08 23.64
N ARG A 92 15.60 17.05 24.45
CA ARG A 92 15.76 17.02 25.92
C ARG A 92 15.28 15.69 26.47
#